data_AF-A0A821F0Y2-F1
#
_entry.id   AF-A0A821F0Y2-F1
#
_cell.length_a   1.000
_cell.length_b   1.000
_cell.length_c   1.000
_cell.angle_alpha   90.00
_cell.angle_beta   90.00
_cell.angle_gamma   90.00
#
_symmetry.space_group_name_H-M   'P 1'
#
loop_
_entity.id
_entity.type
_entity.pdbx_description
1 polymer ?
#
loop_
_entity_poly.entity_id
_entity_poly.type
_entity_poly.pdbx_seq_one_letter_code
_entity_poly.pdbx_strand_id
1 'polypeptide(L)'
;MDNRRRAKSQKIARQNDEFKTEDNKRRAEALKIERQNDEFKIEDNKRRAEALKIERQNVEFKTEDNKRRAEALKIERQNDEFKTEDNKRRAVAHKIERQNVESKTEENKKRAEALKIERQNDEFKTEDNKRRAEAHKIERQNDEFKTEENKKRAEALKIKRAEEEYKEEERRRNALRMQNNRDKYKNNFDVMKSNYELKIKEGPTHICSCCGGLWFEYSIKEFTVEMLRNKGLPKEFIDTVCYLENAIIKLCVTCRKDIMSNKVPNLCLSNGLAFYEIPD
;
A
#
# COMPACT_ATOMS: atom_id res chain seq x y z
N MET A 1 29.36 -34.73 -160.12
CA MET A 1 28.12 -34.52 -159.34
C MET A 1 28.03 -35.38 -158.06
N ASP A 2 29.08 -36.11 -157.64
CA ASP A 2 28.92 -37.15 -156.61
C ASP A 2 29.08 -36.70 -155.14
N ASN A 3 29.76 -35.59 -154.89
CA ASN A 3 30.04 -35.19 -153.51
C ASN A 3 28.84 -34.55 -152.77
N ARG A 4 27.72 -34.23 -153.46
CA ARG A 4 26.65 -33.40 -152.87
C ARG A 4 25.60 -34.17 -152.04
N ARG A 5 25.27 -35.42 -152.39
CA ARG A 5 24.22 -36.20 -151.68
C ARG A 5 24.74 -36.89 -150.43
N ARG A 6 25.95 -37.47 -150.50
CA ARG A 6 26.63 -38.07 -149.35
C ARG A 6 26.87 -37.03 -148.25
N ALA A 7 27.18 -35.80 -148.65
CA ALA A 7 27.31 -34.66 -147.73
C ALA A 7 26.01 -34.32 -146.99
N LYS A 8 24.82 -34.49 -147.59
CA LYS A 8 23.53 -34.18 -146.93
C LYS A 8 23.12 -35.21 -145.87
N SER A 9 23.28 -36.51 -146.13
CA SER A 9 22.94 -37.57 -145.16
C SER A 9 23.90 -37.57 -143.96
N GLN A 10 25.19 -37.32 -144.20
CA GLN A 10 26.17 -37.12 -143.12
C GLN A 10 25.85 -35.87 -142.29
N LYS A 11 25.23 -34.84 -142.89
CA LYS A 11 24.82 -33.63 -142.18
C LYS A 11 23.64 -33.86 -141.22
N ILE A 12 22.64 -34.65 -141.62
CA ILE A 12 21.46 -34.93 -140.78
C ILE A 12 21.80 -35.88 -139.61
N ALA A 13 22.60 -36.92 -139.85
CA ALA A 13 23.06 -37.80 -138.76
C ALA A 13 23.88 -37.01 -137.72
N ARG A 14 24.78 -36.13 -138.19
CA ARG A 14 25.52 -35.19 -137.31
C ARG A 14 24.58 -34.29 -136.51
N GLN A 15 23.51 -33.77 -137.12
CA GLN A 15 22.52 -32.93 -136.42
C GLN A 15 21.73 -33.69 -135.34
N ASN A 16 21.37 -34.96 -135.57
CA ASN A 16 20.67 -35.78 -134.57
C ASN A 16 21.60 -36.22 -133.41
N ASP A 17 22.86 -36.53 -133.72
CA ASP A 17 23.87 -36.79 -132.70
C ASP A 17 24.15 -35.52 -131.88
N GLU A 18 24.25 -34.35 -132.53
CA GLU A 18 24.31 -33.04 -131.86
C GLU A 18 23.11 -32.85 -130.92
N PHE A 19 21.88 -33.09 -131.37
CA PHE A 19 20.69 -32.95 -130.53
C PHE A 19 20.68 -33.89 -129.32
N LYS A 20 21.04 -35.17 -129.48
CA LYS A 20 21.16 -36.12 -128.35
C LYS A 20 22.26 -35.71 -127.38
N THR A 21 23.39 -35.20 -127.89
CA THR A 21 24.44 -34.67 -127.02
C THR A 21 23.97 -33.43 -126.26
N GLU A 22 23.16 -32.58 -126.87
CA GLU A 22 22.57 -31.40 -126.23
C GLU A 22 21.56 -31.77 -125.14
N ASP A 23 20.67 -32.75 -125.38
CA ASP A 23 19.68 -33.22 -124.41
C ASP A 23 20.35 -33.92 -123.20
N ASN A 24 21.35 -34.76 -123.46
CA ASN A 24 22.17 -35.37 -122.39
C ASN A 24 22.90 -34.32 -121.56
N LYS A 25 23.41 -33.23 -122.18
CA LYS A 25 24.01 -32.09 -121.45
C LYS A 25 22.96 -31.41 -120.56
N ARG A 26 21.77 -31.12 -121.08
CA ARG A 26 20.67 -30.49 -120.31
C ARG A 26 20.24 -31.35 -119.13
N ARG A 27 20.13 -32.67 -119.32
CA ARG A 27 19.76 -33.60 -118.23
C ARG A 27 20.87 -33.71 -117.18
N ALA A 28 22.12 -33.71 -117.60
CA ALA A 28 23.27 -33.67 -116.68
C ALA A 28 23.32 -32.36 -115.89
N GLU A 29 22.99 -31.22 -116.52
CA GLU A 29 22.83 -29.93 -115.84
C GLU A 29 21.68 -29.93 -114.85
N ALA A 30 20.51 -30.47 -115.22
CA ALA A 30 19.35 -30.58 -114.32
C ALA A 30 19.67 -31.40 -113.06
N LEU A 31 20.33 -32.56 -113.21
CA LEU A 31 20.78 -33.38 -112.07
C LEU A 31 21.84 -32.67 -111.22
N LYS A 32 22.67 -31.82 -111.82
CA LYS A 32 23.66 -31.01 -111.09
C LYS A 32 22.96 -29.94 -110.24
N ILE A 33 21.94 -29.28 -110.79
CA ILE A 33 21.11 -28.30 -110.08
C ILE A 33 20.35 -28.98 -108.93
N GLU A 34 19.78 -30.17 -109.13
CA GLU A 34 19.07 -30.92 -108.10
C GLU A 34 19.98 -31.29 -106.92
N ARG A 35 21.19 -31.79 -107.19
CA ARG A 35 22.19 -32.05 -106.15
C ARG A 35 22.59 -30.79 -105.38
N GLN A 36 22.78 -29.66 -106.07
CA GLN A 36 23.07 -28.38 -105.42
C GLN A 36 21.91 -27.90 -104.52
N ASN A 37 20.66 -28.11 -104.95
CA ASN A 37 19.49 -27.79 -104.13
C ASN A 37 19.39 -28.66 -102.88
N ASP A 38 19.73 -29.95 -102.97
CA ASP A 38 19.71 -30.83 -101.80
C ASP A 38 20.87 -30.54 -100.84
N GLU A 39 22.06 -30.22 -101.35
CA GLU A 39 23.18 -29.69 -100.54
C GLU A 39 22.76 -28.40 -99.81
N PHE A 40 22.08 -27.48 -100.50
CA PHE A 40 21.55 -26.26 -99.88
C PHE A 40 20.55 -26.55 -98.76
N LYS A 41 19.61 -27.48 -98.95
CA LYS A 41 18.65 -27.88 -97.91
C LYS A 41 19.34 -28.49 -96.69
N ILE A 42 20.37 -29.32 -96.90
CA ILE A 42 21.14 -29.91 -95.79
C ILE A 42 21.85 -28.82 -94.99
N GLU A 43 22.46 -27.86 -95.68
CA GLU A 43 23.15 -26.72 -95.06
C GLU A 43 22.17 -25.81 -94.29
N ASP A 44 21.00 -25.52 -94.86
CA ASP A 44 19.94 -24.75 -94.19
C ASP A 44 19.43 -25.45 -92.93
N ASN A 45 19.20 -26.76 -93.01
CA ASN A 45 18.80 -27.56 -91.84
C ASN A 45 19.86 -27.55 -90.73
N LYS A 46 21.16 -27.60 -91.08
CA LYS A 46 22.25 -27.49 -90.10
C LYS A 46 22.25 -26.12 -89.42
N ARG A 47 22.15 -25.03 -90.19
CA ARG A 47 22.07 -23.66 -89.64
C ARG A 47 20.87 -23.50 -88.72
N ARG A 48 19.72 -24.06 -89.09
CA ARG A 48 18.51 -24.03 -88.26
C ARG A 48 18.68 -24.81 -86.96
N ALA A 49 19.34 -25.97 -86.99
CA ALA A 49 19.64 -26.76 -85.80
C ALA A 49 20.61 -26.03 -84.85
N GLU A 50 21.63 -25.36 -85.38
CA GLU A 50 22.54 -24.52 -84.61
C GLU A 50 21.84 -23.31 -84.00
N ALA A 51 20.99 -22.61 -84.76
CA ALA A 51 20.19 -21.50 -84.27
C ALA A 51 19.30 -21.92 -83.08
N LEU A 52 18.61 -23.07 -83.18
CA LEU A 52 17.82 -23.63 -82.09
C LEU A 52 18.66 -24.00 -80.86
N LYS A 53 19.92 -24.43 -81.05
CA LYS A 53 20.82 -24.75 -79.94
C LYS A 53 21.26 -23.48 -79.20
N ILE A 54 21.59 -22.41 -79.92
CA ILE A 54 21.92 -21.10 -79.36
C ILE A 54 20.71 -20.52 -78.61
N GLU A 55 19.51 -20.64 -79.19
CA GLU A 55 18.28 -20.17 -78.54
C GLU A 55 18.03 -20.89 -77.21
N ARG A 56 18.19 -22.21 -77.15
CA ARG A 56 18.08 -22.99 -75.90
C ARG A 56 19.10 -22.53 -74.85
N GLN A 57 20.36 -22.33 -75.23
CA GLN A 57 21.40 -21.84 -74.31
C GLN A 57 21.08 -20.43 -73.77
N ASN A 58 20.54 -19.55 -74.62
CA ASN A 58 20.11 -18.22 -74.19
C ASN A 58 18.93 -18.27 -73.21
N VAL A 59 17.99 -19.21 -73.40
CA VAL A 59 16.90 -19.42 -72.45
C VAL A 59 17.45 -19.91 -71.10
N GLU A 60 18.34 -20.90 -71.10
CA GLU A 60 19.00 -21.39 -69.88
C GLU A 60 19.74 -20.27 -69.14
N PHE A 61 20.53 -19.46 -69.85
CA PHE A 61 21.23 -18.32 -69.27
C PHE A 61 20.26 -17.32 -68.62
N LYS A 62 19.18 -16.95 -69.31
CA LYS A 62 18.14 -16.07 -68.75
C LYS A 62 17.48 -16.66 -67.50
N THR A 63 17.23 -17.97 -67.47
CA THR A 63 16.65 -18.61 -66.29
C THR A 63 17.61 -18.59 -65.09
N GLU A 64 18.90 -18.79 -65.33
CA GLU A 64 19.91 -18.77 -64.27
C GLU A 64 20.16 -17.35 -63.74
N ASP A 65 20.21 -16.34 -64.62
CA ASP A 65 20.28 -14.93 -64.23
C ASP A 65 19.08 -14.51 -63.36
N ASN A 66 17.87 -14.92 -63.76
CA ASN A 66 16.66 -14.68 -62.97
C ASN A 66 16.73 -15.33 -61.58
N LYS A 67 17.27 -16.55 -61.45
CA LYS A 67 17.47 -17.20 -60.15
C LYS A 67 18.45 -16.42 -59.27
N ARG A 68 19.61 -16.05 -59.80
CA ARG A 68 20.61 -15.25 -59.07
C ARG A 68 20.04 -13.92 -58.60
N ARG A 69 19.26 -13.25 -59.45
CA ARG A 69 18.58 -12.00 -59.09
C ARG A 69 17.55 -12.21 -57.97
N ALA A 70 16.80 -13.31 -58.01
CA ALA A 70 15.84 -13.64 -56.97
C ALA A 70 16.53 -13.96 -55.62
N GLU A 71 17.69 -14.61 -55.63
CA GLU A 71 18.50 -14.86 -54.44
C GLU A 71 19.10 -13.57 -53.87
N ALA A 72 19.65 -12.70 -54.72
CA ALA A 72 20.17 -11.40 -54.30
C ALA A 72 19.07 -10.56 -53.60
N LEU A 73 17.86 -10.52 -54.16
CA LEU A 73 16.72 -9.84 -53.55
C LEU A 73 16.28 -10.47 -52.21
N LYS A 74 16.43 -11.79 -52.04
CA LYS A 74 16.16 -12.44 -50.75
C LYS A 74 17.17 -12.00 -49.68
N ILE A 75 18.45 -11.97 -50.02
CA ILE A 75 19.53 -11.55 -49.11
C ILE A 75 19.34 -10.07 -48.73
N GLU A 76 19.01 -9.22 -49.69
CA GLU A 76 18.76 -7.79 -49.44
C GLU A 76 17.60 -7.60 -48.44
N ARG A 77 16.47 -8.31 -48.64
CA ARG A 77 15.35 -8.27 -47.68
C ARG A 77 15.75 -8.73 -46.27
N GLN A 78 16.52 -9.80 -46.15
CA GLN A 78 17.00 -10.28 -44.85
C GLN A 78 17.91 -9.27 -44.15
N ASN A 79 18.78 -8.61 -44.90
CA ASN A 79 19.65 -7.56 -44.37
C ASN A 79 18.85 -6.35 -43.90
N ASP A 80 17.80 -5.97 -44.62
CA ASP A 80 16.91 -4.88 -44.20
C ASP A 80 16.13 -5.25 -42.95
N GLU A 81 15.59 -6.47 -42.86
CA GLU A 81 14.95 -6.97 -41.64
C GLU A 81 15.92 -6.91 -40.44
N PHE A 82 17.16 -7.37 -40.61
CA PHE A 82 18.18 -7.31 -39.57
C PHE A 82 18.48 -5.87 -39.11
N LYS A 83 18.64 -4.93 -40.05
CA LYS A 83 18.84 -3.51 -39.74
C LYS A 83 17.65 -2.92 -38.98
N THR A 84 16.43 -3.26 -39.37
CA THR A 84 15.24 -2.77 -38.66
C THR A 84 15.18 -3.29 -37.23
N GLU A 85 15.56 -4.53 -37.00
CA GLU A 85 15.57 -5.14 -35.67
C GLU A 85 16.70 -4.57 -34.79
N ASP A 86 17.90 -4.34 -35.33
CA ASP A 86 18.99 -3.65 -34.61
C ASP A 86 18.56 -2.24 -34.18
N ASN A 87 17.92 -1.49 -35.08
CA ASN A 87 17.40 -0.16 -34.79
C ASN A 87 16.36 -0.17 -33.65
N LYS A 88 15.44 -1.15 -33.64
CA LYS A 88 14.48 -1.32 -32.53
C LYS A 88 15.19 -1.61 -31.21
N ARG A 89 16.16 -2.54 -31.21
CA ARG A 89 16.94 -2.87 -30.00
C ARG A 89 17.67 -1.65 -29.45
N ARG A 90 18.31 -0.88 -30.33
CA ARG A 90 19.00 0.36 -29.96
C ARG A 90 18.04 1.41 -29.38
N ALA A 91 16.86 1.57 -29.97
CA ALA A 91 15.83 2.48 -29.46
C ALA A 91 15.34 2.08 -28.05
N VAL A 92 15.14 0.77 -27.80
CA VAL A 92 14.79 0.25 -26.48
C VAL A 92 15.89 0.51 -25.46
N ALA A 93 17.15 0.21 -25.80
CA ALA A 93 18.29 0.46 -24.93
C ALA A 93 18.39 1.95 -24.53
N HIS A 94 18.22 2.86 -25.50
CA HIS A 94 18.24 4.29 -25.27
C HIS A 94 17.07 4.78 -24.38
N LYS A 95 15.92 4.11 -24.44
CA LYS A 95 14.77 4.39 -23.56
C LYS A 95 15.06 3.96 -22.12
N ILE A 96 15.63 2.77 -21.93
CA ILE A 96 16.01 2.26 -20.61
C ILE A 96 17.07 3.16 -19.97
N GLU A 97 18.07 3.58 -20.73
CA GLU A 97 19.12 4.48 -20.24
C GLU A 97 18.55 5.81 -19.75
N ARG A 98 17.62 6.41 -20.51
CA ARG A 98 16.92 7.63 -20.09
C ARG A 98 16.12 7.44 -18.80
N GLN A 99 15.38 6.33 -18.67
CA GLN A 99 14.64 6.03 -17.44
C GLN A 99 15.56 5.84 -16.23
N ASN A 100 16.73 5.21 -16.43
CA ASN A 100 17.72 5.04 -15.37
C ASN A 100 18.33 6.37 -14.91
N VAL A 101 18.62 7.28 -15.86
CA VAL A 101 19.10 8.63 -15.53
C VAL A 101 18.04 9.40 -14.74
N GLU A 102 16.79 9.38 -15.19
CA GLU A 102 15.67 10.03 -14.51
C GLU A 102 15.49 9.49 -13.09
N SER A 103 15.51 8.17 -12.91
CA SER A 103 15.43 7.52 -11.60
C SER A 103 16.56 7.95 -10.67
N LYS A 104 17.81 7.98 -11.16
CA LYS A 104 18.97 8.46 -10.39
C LYS A 104 18.83 9.94 -9.99
N THR A 105 18.31 10.78 -10.88
CA THR A 105 18.11 12.20 -10.56
C THR A 105 17.06 12.38 -9.47
N GLU A 106 15.99 11.58 -9.50
CA GLU A 106 14.93 11.65 -8.49
C GLU A 106 15.40 11.12 -7.13
N GLU A 107 16.18 10.04 -7.10
CA GLU A 107 16.82 9.53 -5.88
C GLU A 107 17.75 10.57 -5.24
N ASN A 108 18.56 11.26 -6.06
CA ASN A 108 19.43 12.33 -5.58
C ASN A 108 18.65 13.51 -4.98
N LYS A 109 17.51 13.89 -5.57
CA LYS A 109 16.64 14.95 -5.00
C LYS A 109 16.10 14.55 -3.63
N LYS A 110 15.56 13.33 -3.51
CA LYS A 110 15.04 12.80 -2.24
C LYS A 110 16.12 12.78 -1.15
N ARG A 111 17.34 12.35 -1.50
CA ARG A 111 18.48 12.37 -0.57
C ARG A 111 18.85 13.78 -0.13
N ALA A 112 18.85 14.75 -1.04
CA ALA A 112 19.15 16.14 -0.70
C ALA A 112 18.09 16.76 0.22
N GLU A 113 16.81 16.41 0.02
CA GLU A 113 15.71 16.86 0.88
C GLU A 113 15.79 16.24 2.28
N ALA A 114 16.06 14.94 2.38
CA ALA A 114 16.27 14.27 3.67
C ALA A 114 17.40 14.92 4.49
N LEU A 115 18.53 15.24 3.85
CA LEU A 115 19.64 15.95 4.49
C LEU A 115 19.28 17.38 4.95
N LYS A 116 18.36 18.06 4.26
CA LYS A 116 17.87 19.38 4.70
C LYS A 116 17.03 19.25 5.97
N ILE A 117 16.12 18.27 6.02
CA ILE A 117 15.27 18.00 7.18
C ILE A 117 16.12 17.62 8.39
N GLU A 118 17.13 16.77 8.22
CA GLU A 118 18.04 16.37 9.28
C GLU A 118 18.77 17.58 9.90
N ARG A 119 19.33 18.47 9.06
CA ARG A 119 19.97 19.70 9.55
C ARG A 119 19.01 20.61 10.33
N GLN A 120 17.78 20.79 9.83
CA GLN A 120 16.77 21.60 10.54
C GLN A 120 16.41 21.00 11.90
N ASN A 121 16.28 19.67 11.99
CA ASN A 121 16.02 19.00 13.25
C ASN A 121 17.17 19.17 14.24
N ASP A 122 18.41 19.11 13.78
CA ASP A 122 19.57 19.31 14.65
C ASP A 122 19.71 20.76 15.14
N GLU A 123 19.41 21.75 14.28
CA GLU A 123 19.29 23.16 14.67
C GLU A 123 18.20 23.35 15.75
N PHE A 124 17.02 22.74 15.57
CA PHE A 124 15.95 22.80 16.55
C PHE A 124 16.36 22.16 17.89
N LYS A 125 17.01 20.99 17.87
CA LYS A 125 17.51 20.33 19.08
C LYS A 125 18.55 21.19 19.82
N THR A 126 19.46 21.84 19.09
CA THR A 126 20.46 22.71 19.71
C THR A 126 19.82 23.93 20.36
N GLU A 127 18.82 24.53 19.72
CA GLU A 127 18.11 25.67 20.28
C GLU A 127 17.24 25.29 21.49
N ASP A 128 16.59 24.11 21.47
CA ASP A 128 15.85 23.60 22.63
C ASP A 128 16.78 23.37 23.83
N ASN A 129 17.95 22.78 23.60
CA ASN A 129 18.94 22.56 24.65
C ASN A 129 19.43 23.89 25.26
N LYS A 130 19.64 24.94 24.46
CA LYS A 130 20.01 26.27 24.97
C LYS A 130 18.90 26.85 25.87
N ARG A 131 17.64 26.82 25.42
CA ARG A 131 16.50 27.31 26.20
C ARG A 131 16.35 26.57 27.53
N ARG A 132 16.53 25.24 27.52
CA ARG A 132 16.50 24.42 28.74
C ARG A 132 17.63 24.79 29.70
N ALA A 133 18.84 25.00 29.18
CA ALA A 133 19.97 25.43 30.01
C ALA A 133 19.73 26.81 30.65
N GLU A 134 19.13 27.74 29.91
CA GLU A 134 18.77 29.07 30.43
C GLU A 134 17.68 28.98 31.51
N ALA A 135 16.64 28.17 31.29
CA ALA A 135 15.59 27.94 32.29
C ALA A 135 16.16 27.38 33.61
N HIS A 136 17.06 26.40 33.55
CA HIS A 136 17.73 25.87 34.74
C HIS A 136 18.65 26.89 35.42
N LYS A 137 19.20 27.86 34.69
CA LYS A 137 19.98 28.95 35.28
C LYS A 137 19.07 29.89 36.09
N ILE A 138 17.91 30.25 35.53
CA ILE A 138 16.91 31.10 36.21
C ILE A 138 16.36 30.41 37.45
N GLU A 139 16.03 29.12 37.35
CA GLU A 139 15.53 28.33 38.48
C GLU A 139 16.52 28.33 39.65
N ARG A 140 17.80 28.06 39.38
CA ARG A 140 18.86 28.14 40.40
C ARG A 140 18.98 29.51 41.05
N GLN A 141 18.91 30.58 40.26
CA GLN A 141 18.94 31.95 40.80
C GLN A 141 17.74 32.24 41.72
N ASN A 142 16.54 31.75 41.35
CA ASN A 142 15.35 31.90 42.18
C ASN A 142 15.46 31.11 43.50
N ASP A 143 16.05 29.92 43.46
CA ASP A 143 16.27 29.13 44.68
C ASP A 143 17.32 29.79 45.58
N GLU A 144 18.42 30.30 45.01
CA GLU A 144 19.38 31.12 45.76
C GLU A 144 18.70 32.32 46.43
N PHE A 145 17.85 33.06 45.71
CA PHE A 145 17.09 34.18 46.28
C PHE A 145 16.17 33.75 47.43
N LYS A 146 15.40 32.66 47.26
CA LYS A 146 14.53 32.12 48.32
C LYS A 146 15.34 31.70 49.55
N THR A 147 16.51 31.08 49.36
CA THR A 147 17.35 30.68 50.49
C THR A 147 17.87 31.89 51.26
N GLU A 148 18.28 32.96 50.58
CA GLU A 148 18.70 34.20 51.23
C GLU A 148 17.55 34.93 51.94
N GLU A 149 16.35 34.96 51.34
CA GLU A 149 15.16 35.52 51.99
C GLU A 149 14.81 34.74 53.26
N ASN A 150 14.85 33.41 53.21
CA ASN A 150 14.61 32.55 54.38
C ASN A 150 15.64 32.77 55.48
N LYS A 151 16.94 32.96 55.14
CA LYS A 151 17.98 33.30 56.12
C LYS A 151 17.68 34.63 56.80
N LYS A 152 17.39 35.69 56.04
CA LYS A 152 17.03 37.01 56.57
C LYS A 152 15.81 36.96 57.48
N ARG A 153 14.78 36.20 57.07
CA ARG A 153 13.57 36.00 57.89
C ARG A 153 13.87 35.28 59.20
N ALA A 154 14.71 34.24 59.15
CA ALA A 154 15.14 33.51 60.34
C ALA A 154 15.94 34.41 61.30
N GLU A 155 16.84 35.25 60.79
CA GLU A 155 17.58 36.23 61.58
C GLU A 155 16.66 37.28 62.21
N ALA A 156 15.73 37.86 61.44
CA ALA A 156 14.75 38.80 61.97
C ALA A 156 13.88 38.17 63.07
N LEU A 157 13.49 36.90 62.93
CA LEU A 157 12.77 36.16 63.98
C LEU A 157 13.65 35.92 65.21
N LYS A 158 14.95 35.64 65.05
CA LYS A 158 15.87 35.52 66.19
C LYS A 158 15.99 36.82 66.96
N ILE A 159 16.08 37.97 66.26
CA ILE A 159 16.15 39.30 66.88
C ILE A 159 14.85 39.60 67.63
N LYS A 160 13.68 39.41 67.00
CA LYS A 160 12.37 39.59 67.66
C LYS A 160 12.21 38.70 68.88
N ARG A 161 12.64 37.43 68.80
CA ARG A 161 12.65 36.53 69.96
C ARG A 161 13.64 36.92 71.04
N ALA A 162 14.56 37.84 70.84
CA ALA A 162 15.39 38.37 71.92
C ALA A 162 14.60 39.36 72.79
N GLU A 163 13.57 40.03 72.24
CA GLU A 163 12.69 40.95 72.96
C GLU A 163 11.71 40.18 73.86
N GLU A 164 11.63 40.57 75.14
CA GLU A 164 10.79 39.86 76.13
C GLU A 164 9.30 39.97 75.82
N GLU A 165 8.84 41.13 75.33
CA GLU A 165 7.45 41.37 74.96
C GLU A 165 6.99 40.43 73.83
N TYR A 166 7.84 40.22 72.81
CA TYR A 166 7.56 39.30 71.72
C TYR A 166 7.47 37.84 72.19
N LYS A 167 8.33 37.41 73.12
CA LYS A 167 8.24 36.05 73.71
C LYS A 167 6.92 35.85 74.45
N GLU A 168 6.46 36.86 75.19
CA GLU A 168 5.20 36.78 75.92
C GLU A 168 4.00 36.73 74.96
N GLU A 169 4.01 37.55 73.92
CA GLU A 169 2.98 37.53 72.88
C GLU A 169 2.95 36.21 72.09
N GLU A 170 4.11 35.65 71.73
CA GLU A 170 4.24 34.33 71.07
C GLU A 170 3.70 33.21 71.98
N ARG A 171 4.02 33.24 73.28
CA ARG A 171 3.46 32.30 74.28
C ARG A 171 1.95 32.40 74.37
N ARG A 172 1.40 33.63 74.48
CA ARG A 172 -0.04 33.87 74.54
C ARG A 172 -0.76 33.37 73.28
N ARG A 173 -0.20 33.63 72.10
CA ARG A 173 -0.75 33.19 70.80
C ARG A 173 -0.73 31.67 70.67
N ASN A 174 0.35 31.02 71.08
CA ASN A 174 0.44 29.57 71.08
C ASN A 174 -0.54 28.93 72.09
N ALA A 175 -0.69 29.50 73.28
CA ALA A 175 -1.67 29.06 74.27
C ALA A 175 -3.10 29.17 73.73
N LEU A 176 -3.46 30.29 73.11
CA LEU A 176 -4.77 30.49 72.48
C LEU A 176 -5.02 29.49 71.34
N ARG A 177 -4.01 29.23 70.49
CA ARG A 177 -4.09 28.21 69.43
C ARG A 177 -4.34 26.81 70.01
N MET A 178 -3.64 26.44 71.08
CA MET A 178 -3.82 25.15 71.74
C MET A 178 -5.19 25.03 72.38
N GLN A 179 -5.69 26.09 73.03
CA GLN A 179 -7.03 26.15 73.59
C GLN A 179 -8.11 26.01 72.51
N ASN A 180 -8.03 26.80 71.44
CA ASN A 180 -8.96 26.71 70.32
C ASN A 180 -8.99 25.32 69.69
N ASN A 181 -7.82 24.68 69.56
CA ASN A 181 -7.75 23.32 69.04
C ASN A 181 -8.42 22.32 70.01
N ARG A 182 -8.24 22.49 71.33
CA ARG A 182 -8.88 21.64 72.35
C ARG A 182 -10.40 21.82 72.39
N ASP A 183 -10.89 23.05 72.32
CA ASP A 183 -12.32 23.37 72.35
C ASP A 183 -13.05 22.87 71.10
N LYS A 184 -12.37 22.84 69.95
CA LYS A 184 -12.87 22.23 68.71
C LYS A 184 -13.24 20.75 68.89
N TYR A 185 -12.52 20.00 69.73
CA TYR A 185 -12.79 18.58 69.97
C TYR A 185 -13.64 18.32 71.22
N LYS A 186 -13.67 19.25 72.19
CA LYS A 186 -14.47 19.13 73.41
C LYS A 186 -15.98 19.29 73.14
N ASN A 187 -16.37 20.22 72.26
CA ASN A 187 -17.76 20.41 71.83
C ASN A 187 -18.35 19.23 71.03
N ASN A 188 -17.56 18.20 70.74
CA ASN A 188 -18.01 17.05 69.97
C ASN A 188 -18.43 15.87 70.88
N PHE A 189 -17.83 15.69 72.06
CA PHE A 189 -18.10 14.48 72.86
C PHE A 189 -19.48 14.50 73.54
N ASP A 190 -19.81 15.56 74.28
CA ASP A 190 -21.07 15.61 75.04
C ASP A 190 -22.30 15.68 74.12
N VAL A 191 -22.17 16.37 72.98
CA VAL A 191 -23.19 16.43 71.93
C VAL A 191 -23.36 15.06 71.27
N MET A 192 -22.27 14.36 70.93
CA MET A 192 -22.34 13.02 70.35
C MET A 192 -22.93 12.01 71.33
N LYS A 193 -22.57 12.09 72.63
CA LYS A 193 -23.13 11.24 73.68
C LYS A 193 -24.64 11.45 73.82
N SER A 194 -25.09 12.69 73.91
CA SER A 194 -26.53 13.02 74.02
C SER A 194 -27.31 12.55 72.80
N ASN A 195 -26.76 12.76 71.59
CA ASN A 195 -27.36 12.25 70.35
C ASN A 195 -27.42 10.72 70.30
N TYR A 196 -26.41 10.03 70.81
CA TYR A 196 -26.39 8.58 70.89
C TYR A 196 -27.45 8.05 71.86
N GLU A 197 -27.55 8.63 73.06
CA GLU A 197 -28.55 8.25 74.06
C GLU A 197 -29.99 8.48 73.58
N LEU A 198 -30.26 9.57 72.85
CA LEU A 198 -31.56 9.81 72.23
C LEU A 198 -31.90 8.75 71.19
N LYS A 199 -30.96 8.44 70.28
CA LYS A 199 -31.18 7.45 69.21
C LYS A 199 -31.41 6.04 69.73
N ILE A 200 -30.76 5.64 70.83
CA ILE A 200 -31.02 4.31 71.44
C ILE A 200 -32.45 4.23 71.99
N LYS A 201 -32.98 5.30 72.58
CA LYS A 201 -34.34 5.32 73.14
C LYS A 201 -35.42 5.13 72.07
N GLU A 202 -35.20 5.64 70.87
CA GLU A 202 -36.13 5.45 69.73
C GLU A 202 -36.15 4.00 69.24
N GLY A 203 -35.00 3.31 69.32
CA GLY A 203 -34.84 1.92 68.93
C GLY A 203 -34.95 1.67 67.41
N PRO A 204 -34.60 0.47 66.93
CA PRO A 204 -34.74 0.12 65.53
C PRO A 204 -36.18 -0.30 65.22
N THR A 205 -37.02 0.64 64.82
CA THR A 205 -38.45 0.40 64.54
C THR A 205 -38.75 0.21 63.05
N HIS A 206 -37.80 0.47 62.16
CA HIS A 206 -38.01 0.44 60.71
C HIS A 206 -37.56 -0.91 60.12
N ILE A 207 -38.50 -1.62 59.51
CA ILE A 207 -38.25 -2.92 58.88
C ILE A 207 -37.73 -2.72 57.45
N CYS A 208 -36.65 -3.40 57.10
CA CYS A 208 -36.15 -3.45 55.72
C CYS A 208 -37.04 -4.37 54.86
N SER A 209 -37.60 -3.86 53.76
CA SER A 209 -38.42 -4.59 52.79
C SER A 209 -37.69 -5.76 52.12
N CYS A 210 -36.35 -5.77 52.15
CA CYS A 210 -35.54 -6.81 51.52
C CYS A 210 -35.09 -7.90 52.50
N CYS A 211 -34.45 -7.52 53.62
CA CYS A 211 -33.92 -8.49 54.59
C CYS A 211 -34.79 -8.72 55.82
N GLY A 212 -35.88 -7.96 55.99
CA GLY A 212 -36.75 -8.04 57.18
C GLY A 212 -36.12 -7.54 58.49
N GLY A 213 -34.86 -7.12 58.48
CA GLY A 213 -34.17 -6.63 59.67
C GLY A 213 -34.78 -5.33 60.20
N LEU A 214 -34.69 -5.13 61.52
CA LEU A 214 -35.07 -3.91 62.22
C LEU A 214 -33.89 -2.92 62.22
N TRP A 215 -34.16 -1.67 61.84
CA TRP A 215 -33.15 -0.62 61.71
C TRP A 215 -33.65 0.70 62.28
N PHE A 216 -32.70 1.55 62.69
CA PHE A 216 -33.00 2.94 63.04
C PHE A 216 -33.41 3.74 61.80
N GLU A 217 -34.19 4.79 61.99
CA GLU A 217 -34.67 5.68 60.91
C GLU A 217 -33.52 6.16 60.01
N TYR A 218 -32.41 6.62 60.61
CA TYR A 218 -31.24 7.10 59.86
C TYR A 218 -30.51 6.02 59.05
N SER A 219 -30.76 4.73 59.33
CA SER A 219 -30.14 3.59 58.65
C SER A 219 -31.00 3.02 57.53
N ILE A 220 -32.23 3.55 57.36
CA ILE A 220 -33.19 3.13 56.34
C ILE A 220 -33.39 4.24 55.34
N LYS A 221 -33.56 3.88 54.07
CA LYS A 221 -33.98 4.82 53.03
C LYS A 221 -35.23 4.31 52.35
N GLU A 222 -36.17 5.22 52.16
CA GLU A 222 -37.46 4.95 51.52
C GLU A 222 -37.35 5.17 50.00
N PHE A 223 -37.95 4.26 49.25
CA PHE A 223 -38.02 4.26 47.80
C PHE A 223 -39.43 3.88 47.35
N THR A 224 -39.85 4.36 46.18
CA THR A 224 -41.01 3.80 45.47
C THR A 224 -40.54 2.84 44.39
N VAL A 225 -41.41 1.93 43.95
CA VAL A 225 -41.13 1.01 42.83
C VAL A 225 -40.70 1.79 41.59
N GLU A 226 -41.35 2.93 41.31
CA GLU A 226 -41.02 3.82 40.19
C GLU A 226 -39.60 4.40 40.30
N MET A 227 -39.17 4.82 41.50
CA MET A 227 -37.81 5.33 41.71
C MET A 227 -36.74 4.27 41.44
N LEU A 228 -37.00 3.02 41.77
CA LEU A 228 -36.09 1.90 41.49
C LEU A 228 -36.08 1.54 40.00
N ARG A 229 -37.24 1.57 39.34
CA ARG A 229 -37.35 1.38 37.88
C ARG A 229 -36.64 2.47 37.09
N ASN A 230 -36.76 3.73 37.50
CA ASN A 230 -36.05 4.85 36.87
C ASN A 230 -34.52 4.74 36.99
N LYS A 231 -34.03 3.98 37.98
CA LYS A 231 -32.60 3.65 38.13
C LYS A 231 -32.16 2.44 37.31
N GLY A 232 -33.04 1.88 36.48
CA GLY A 232 -32.73 0.78 35.58
C GLY A 232 -32.93 -0.62 36.17
N LEU A 233 -33.60 -0.75 37.33
CA LEU A 233 -33.90 -2.06 37.91
C LEU A 233 -35.20 -2.64 37.30
N PRO A 234 -35.18 -3.89 36.82
CA PRO A 234 -36.38 -4.51 36.25
C PRO A 234 -37.43 -4.77 37.34
N LYS A 235 -38.71 -4.66 36.98
CA LYS A 235 -39.82 -4.80 37.93
C LYS A 235 -39.81 -6.19 38.60
N GLU A 236 -39.61 -7.24 37.82
CA GLU A 236 -39.52 -8.63 38.30
C GLU A 236 -38.41 -8.82 39.35
N PHE A 237 -37.26 -8.15 39.17
CA PHE A 237 -36.18 -8.18 40.15
C PHE A 237 -36.56 -7.46 41.44
N ILE A 238 -37.22 -6.30 41.35
CA ILE A 238 -37.70 -5.55 42.51
C ILE A 238 -38.69 -6.39 43.33
N ASP A 239 -39.66 -7.00 42.65
CA ASP A 239 -40.67 -7.86 43.26
C ASP A 239 -40.02 -9.11 43.90
N THR A 240 -38.93 -9.61 43.31
CA THR A 240 -38.16 -10.74 43.87
C THR A 240 -37.37 -10.34 45.14
N VAL A 241 -36.69 -9.19 45.15
CA VAL A 241 -35.80 -8.80 46.26
C VAL A 241 -36.52 -8.07 47.39
N CYS A 242 -37.68 -7.48 47.14
CA CYS A 242 -38.49 -6.78 48.14
C CYS A 242 -39.66 -7.64 48.58
N TYR A 243 -39.41 -8.53 49.53
CA TYR A 243 -40.38 -9.48 50.07
C TYR A 243 -41.62 -8.83 50.72
N LEU A 244 -41.44 -7.67 51.37
CA LEU A 244 -42.58 -6.94 51.96
C LEU A 244 -43.20 -6.00 50.92
N GLU A 245 -44.38 -6.37 50.43
CA GLU A 245 -45.20 -5.60 49.48
C GLU A 245 -45.84 -4.36 50.13
N ASN A 246 -45.01 -3.38 50.49
CA ASN A 246 -45.46 -2.08 50.96
C ASN A 246 -45.40 -1.05 49.81
N ALA A 247 -46.35 -0.10 49.79
CA ALA A 247 -46.33 1.02 48.83
C ALA A 247 -45.03 1.84 48.88
N ILE A 248 -44.34 1.81 50.03
CA ILE A 248 -43.03 2.40 50.26
C ILE A 248 -42.05 1.28 50.60
N ILE A 249 -41.04 1.11 49.76
CA ILE A 249 -39.96 0.14 49.95
C ILE A 249 -38.90 0.77 50.86
N LYS A 250 -38.67 0.16 52.02
CA LYS A 250 -37.68 0.62 53.00
C LYS A 250 -36.43 -0.24 52.90
N LEU A 251 -35.29 0.30 52.52
CA LEU A 251 -34.04 -0.47 52.35
C LEU A 251 -32.97 -0.01 53.33
N CYS A 252 -32.36 -0.97 54.04
CA CYS A 252 -31.17 -0.69 54.85
C CYS A 252 -29.97 -0.36 53.95
N VAL A 253 -28.93 0.24 54.53
CA VAL A 253 -27.72 0.64 53.79
C VAL A 253 -27.13 -0.51 52.96
N THR A 254 -27.07 -1.71 53.54
CA THR A 254 -26.51 -2.90 52.89
C THR A 254 -27.38 -3.39 51.74
N CYS A 255 -28.67 -3.65 52.00
CA CYS A 255 -29.60 -4.12 50.95
C CYS A 255 -29.70 -3.12 49.81
N ARG A 256 -29.77 -1.82 50.11
CA ARG A 256 -29.77 -0.76 49.11
C ARG A 256 -28.52 -0.85 48.23
N LYS A 257 -27.34 -1.03 48.81
CA LYS A 257 -26.08 -1.08 48.05
C LYS A 257 -26.07 -2.23 47.05
N ASP A 258 -26.50 -3.41 47.49
CA ASP A 258 -26.51 -4.62 46.67
C ASP A 258 -27.59 -4.55 45.58
N ILE A 259 -28.81 -4.12 45.93
CA ILE A 259 -29.92 -3.93 44.98
C ILE A 259 -29.56 -2.89 43.91
N MET A 260 -28.96 -1.76 44.29
CA MET A 260 -28.52 -0.73 43.34
C MET A 260 -27.38 -1.22 42.42
N SER A 261 -26.69 -2.29 42.80
CA SER A 261 -25.67 -2.96 41.99
C SER A 261 -26.25 -4.15 41.19
N ASN A 262 -27.58 -4.28 41.15
CA ASN A 262 -28.31 -5.38 40.51
C ASN A 262 -27.93 -6.78 41.07
N LYS A 263 -27.60 -6.84 42.36
CA LYS A 263 -27.27 -8.09 43.09
C LYS A 263 -28.34 -8.38 44.14
N VAL A 264 -28.71 -9.65 44.28
CA VAL A 264 -29.60 -10.10 45.37
C VAL A 264 -28.81 -10.03 46.69
N PRO A 265 -29.27 -9.26 47.70
CA PRO A 265 -28.56 -9.20 48.98
C PRO A 265 -28.50 -10.57 49.65
N ASN A 266 -27.40 -10.90 50.32
CA ASN A 266 -27.23 -12.22 50.96
C ASN A 266 -28.31 -12.50 52.02
N LEU A 267 -28.71 -11.46 52.77
CA LEU A 267 -29.75 -11.56 53.80
C LEU A 267 -31.16 -11.34 53.24
N CYS A 268 -31.34 -11.40 51.91
CA CYS A 268 -32.65 -11.24 51.30
C CYS A 268 -33.57 -12.41 51.71
N LEU A 269 -34.78 -12.09 52.16
CA LEU A 269 -35.73 -13.10 52.63
C LEU A 269 -36.18 -14.05 51.52
N SER A 270 -36.23 -13.59 50.28
CA SER A 270 -36.63 -14.43 49.13
C SER A 270 -35.57 -15.46 48.74
N ASN A 271 -34.32 -15.30 49.18
CA ASN A 271 -33.24 -16.26 48.94
C ASN A 271 -33.10 -17.30 50.09
N GLY A 272 -34.13 -17.44 50.94
CA GLY A 272 -34.14 -18.41 52.04
C GLY A 272 -33.08 -18.17 53.12
N LEU A 273 -32.47 -16.98 53.17
CA LEU A 273 -31.33 -16.65 54.03
C LEU A 273 -30.12 -17.60 53.83
N ALA A 274 -29.92 -18.08 52.60
CA ALA A 274 -28.84 -19.02 52.29
C ALA A 274 -27.45 -18.43 52.63
N PHE A 275 -26.76 -19.05 53.58
CA PHE A 275 -25.33 -18.81 53.83
C PHE A 275 -24.50 -19.63 52.84
N TYR A 276 -23.28 -19.16 52.52
CA TYR A 276 -22.34 -19.94 51.71
C TYR A 276 -21.89 -21.19 52.49
N GLU A 277 -21.70 -22.31 51.78
CA GLU A 277 -21.05 -23.50 52.35
C GLU A 277 -19.65 -23.10 52.82
N ILE A 278 -19.36 -23.37 54.10
CA ILE A 278 -18.03 -23.16 54.66
C ILE A 278 -17.13 -24.21 54.01
N PRO A 279 -16.07 -23.83 53.26
CA PRO A 279 -15.14 -24.81 52.71
C PRO A 279 -14.49 -25.60 53.84
N ASP A 280 -14.41 -26.92 53.69
CA ASP A 280 -13.72 -27.83 54.62
C ASP A 280 -12.26 -27.42 54.87
#